data_AF-A0A1I9Y3N0-F1
#
_entry.id   AF-A0A1I9Y3N0-F1
#
_cell.length_a   1.000
_cell.length_b   1.000
_cell.length_c   1.000
_cell.angle_alpha   90.00
_cell.angle_beta   90.00
_cell.angle_gamma   90.00
#
_symmetry.space_group_name_H-M   'P 1'
#
loop_
_entity.id
_entity.type
_entity.pdbx_description
1 polymer ?
#
loop_
_entity_poly.entity_id
_entity_poly.type
_entity_poly.pdbx_seq_one_letter_code
_entity_poly.pdbx_strand_id
1 'polypeptide(L)'
;MANKTPTFPGARTGRGQVLAVLLSNRDQSGAEPLQGRVSLAAIVKALKRKYHWPIETHSFPANTQDGRASWATVYSLPDKVIETALDHGGREWLESRSVARR
;
A
#
# COMPACT_ATOMS: atom_id res chain seq x y z
N MET A 1 15.19 -13.11 9.78
CA MET A 1 14.00 -12.49 10.39
C MET A 1 12.87 -13.48 10.25
N ALA A 2 12.16 -13.87 11.31
CA ALA A 2 11.13 -14.90 11.21
C ALA A 2 10.10 -14.53 10.13
N ASN A 3 9.85 -15.45 9.18
CA ASN A 3 8.84 -15.33 8.12
C ASN A 3 7.44 -15.31 8.73
N LYS A 4 7.06 -14.18 9.32
CA LYS A 4 5.71 -13.98 9.82
C LYS A 4 4.79 -13.75 8.63
N THR A 5 3.71 -14.53 8.58
CA THR A 5 2.68 -14.39 7.55
C THR A 5 2.10 -12.97 7.59
N PRO A 6 1.98 -12.28 6.44
CA PRO A 6 1.32 -10.98 6.38
C PRO A 6 -0.10 -11.04 6.94
N THR A 7 -0.51 -10.01 7.66
CA THR A 7 -1.87 -9.93 8.23
C THR A 7 -2.60 -8.71 7.69
N PHE A 8 -3.91 -8.86 7.50
CA PHE A 8 -4.74 -7.78 6.97
C PHE A 8 -5.09 -6.77 8.10
N PRO A 9 -4.84 -5.46 7.90
CA PRO A 9 -5.33 -4.43 8.81
C PRO A 9 -6.85 -4.29 8.70
N GLY A 10 -7.44 -3.56 9.66
CA GLY A 10 -8.86 -3.24 9.63
C GLY A 10 -9.25 -2.56 8.31
N ALA A 11 -10.28 -3.10 7.65
CA ALA A 11 -10.72 -2.71 6.32
C ALA A 11 -11.03 -1.20 6.19
N ARG A 12 -11.58 -0.55 7.22
CA ARG A 12 -11.93 0.89 7.19
C ARG A 12 -10.80 1.84 7.60
N THR A 13 -9.59 1.34 7.85
CA THR A 13 -8.46 2.18 8.28
C THR A 13 -7.66 2.73 7.09
N GLY A 14 -6.95 3.85 7.27
CA GLY A 14 -6.01 4.37 6.26
C GLY A 14 -4.92 3.36 5.86
N ARG A 15 -4.50 2.49 6.80
CA ARG A 15 -3.59 1.37 6.50
C ARG A 15 -4.23 0.35 5.56
N GLY A 16 -5.50 0.05 5.79
CA GLY A 16 -6.29 -0.79 4.88
C GLY A 16 -6.42 -0.16 3.50
N GLN A 17 -6.68 1.15 3.41
CA GLN A 17 -6.75 1.85 2.12
C GLN A 17 -5.46 1.69 1.32
N VAL A 18 -4.31 1.97 1.94
CA VAL A 18 -3.00 1.82 1.27
C VAL A 18 -2.73 0.36 0.88
N LEU A 19 -3.04 -0.62 1.74
CA LEU A 19 -2.84 -2.02 1.39
C LEU A 19 -3.75 -2.46 0.22
N ALA A 20 -5.00 -2.01 0.19
CA ALA A 20 -5.92 -2.34 -0.90
C ALA A 20 -5.43 -1.80 -2.25
N VAL A 21 -4.82 -0.61 -2.25
CA VAL A 21 -4.15 -0.06 -3.43
C VAL A 21 -3.00 -0.96 -3.86
N LEU A 22 -2.10 -1.32 -2.94
CA LEU A 22 -0.94 -2.18 -3.24
C LEU A 22 -1.37 -3.54 -3.81
N LEU A 23 -2.42 -4.15 -3.25
CA LEU A 23 -2.97 -5.42 -3.76
C LEU A 23 -3.69 -5.31 -5.10
N SER A 24 -4.17 -4.11 -5.47
CA SER A 24 -4.80 -3.91 -6.79
C SER A 24 -3.79 -3.94 -7.94
N ASN A 25 -2.49 -3.82 -7.64
CA ASN A 25 -1.39 -3.68 -8.60
C ASN A 25 -1.63 -2.64 -9.70
N ARG A 26 -2.41 -1.59 -9.39
CA ARG A 26 -2.67 -0.48 -10.31
C ARG A 26 -1.76 0.67 -9.99
N ASP A 27 -1.22 1.28 -11.04
CA ASP A 27 -0.57 2.58 -10.95
C ASP A 27 -1.59 3.60 -10.41
N GLN A 28 -1.18 4.39 -9.41
CA GLN A 28 -1.99 5.42 -8.77
C GLN A 28 -1.72 6.83 -9.29
N SER A 29 -1.14 6.96 -10.47
CA SER A 29 -1.03 8.24 -11.17
C SER A 29 -2.38 8.96 -11.18
N GLY A 30 -2.41 10.16 -10.60
CA GLY A 30 -3.62 10.98 -10.48
C GLY A 30 -4.59 10.61 -9.36
N ALA A 31 -4.26 9.67 -8.47
CA ALA A 31 -5.07 9.38 -7.29
C ALA A 31 -5.10 10.59 -6.34
N GLU A 32 -6.26 10.84 -5.72
CA GLU A 32 -6.36 11.90 -4.72
C GLU A 32 -5.35 11.67 -3.58
N PRO A 33 -4.65 12.73 -3.12
CA PRO A 33 -3.74 12.61 -2.01
C PRO A 33 -4.42 12.01 -0.79
N LEU A 34 -3.69 11.16 -0.06
CA LEU A 34 -4.16 10.60 1.20
C LEU A 34 -4.56 11.74 2.16
N GLN A 35 -5.84 11.81 2.49
CA GLN A 35 -6.36 12.80 3.41
C GLN A 35 -6.12 12.35 4.85
N GLY A 36 -5.41 13.17 5.65
CA GLY A 36 -5.20 12.91 7.08
C GLY A 36 -3.86 13.40 7.61
N ARG A 37 -3.65 13.23 8.93
CA ARG A 37 -2.41 13.65 9.63
C ARG A 37 -1.25 12.66 9.50
N VAL A 38 -1.51 11.45 8.98
CA VAL A 38 -0.52 10.38 8.91
C VAL A 38 0.02 10.27 7.49
N SER A 39 1.34 10.39 7.33
CA SER A 39 1.98 10.27 6.03
C SER A 39 1.93 8.84 5.47
N LEU A 40 1.99 8.72 4.13
CA LEU A 40 2.11 7.44 3.44
C LEU A 40 3.28 6.61 3.98
N ALA A 41 4.45 7.23 4.16
CA ALA A 41 5.64 6.57 4.70
C ALA A 41 5.41 5.97 6.10
N ALA A 42 4.65 6.66 6.96
CA ALA A 42 4.30 6.14 8.29
C ALA A 42 3.33 4.95 8.21
N ILE A 43 2.36 4.99 7.28
CA ILE A 43 1.46 3.87 7.00
C ILE A 43 2.25 2.66 6.50
N VAL A 44 3.13 2.85 5.50
CA VAL A 44 3.98 1.79 4.94
C VAL A 44 4.89 1.19 6.02
N LYS A 45 5.50 2.01 6.88
CA LYS A 45 6.30 1.54 8.02
C LYS A 45 5.48 0.64 8.95
N ALA A 46 4.23 1.00 9.22
CA ALA A 46 3.34 0.17 10.03
C ALA A 46 2.99 -1.14 9.33
N LEU A 47 2.69 -1.11 8.02
CA LEU A 47 2.41 -2.32 7.23
C LEU A 47 3.60 -3.30 7.23
N LYS A 48 4.82 -2.80 7.07
CA LYS A 48 6.05 -3.61 7.15
C LYS A 48 6.26 -4.20 8.54
N ARG A 49 6.19 -3.38 9.59
CA ARG A 49 6.59 -3.81 10.95
C ARG A 49 5.51 -4.54 11.73
N LYS A 50 4.27 -4.04 11.70
CA LYS A 50 3.15 -4.56 12.50
C LYS A 50 2.39 -5.65 11.74
N TYR A 51 2.26 -5.50 10.43
CA TYR A 51 1.44 -6.38 9.59
C TYR A 51 2.28 -7.31 8.70
N HIS A 52 3.61 -7.20 8.77
CA HIS A 52 4.56 -8.11 8.12
C HIS A 52 4.48 -8.15 6.59
N TRP A 53 3.99 -7.08 5.96
CA TRP A 53 3.94 -7.00 4.50
C TRP A 53 5.33 -6.72 3.89
N PRO A 54 5.78 -7.50 2.91
CA PRO A 54 7.08 -7.33 2.25
C PRO A 54 7.00 -6.23 1.17
N ILE A 55 6.71 -5.00 1.58
CA ILE A 55 6.59 -3.86 0.67
C ILE A 55 7.97 -3.43 0.19
N GLU A 56 8.16 -3.30 -1.11
CA GLU A 56 9.37 -2.77 -1.72
C GLU A 56 9.31 -1.24 -1.78
N THR A 57 10.47 -0.59 -1.92
CA THR A 57 10.55 0.87 -1.89
C THR A 57 11.63 1.30 -2.86
N HIS A 58 11.21 2.01 -3.90
CA HIS A 58 12.09 2.50 -4.94
C HIS A 58 11.98 4.02 -5.00
N SER A 59 13.11 4.70 -4.90
CA SER A 59 13.18 6.15 -5.04
C SER A 59 14.01 6.50 -6.26
N PHE A 60 13.51 7.43 -7.06
CA PHE A 60 14.20 7.91 -8.26
C PHE A 60 14.10 9.43 -8.35
N PRO A 61 15.09 10.09 -8.98
CA PRO A 61 15.04 11.53 -9.17
C PRO A 61 13.85 11.90 -10.05
N ALA A 62 13.14 12.95 -9.65
CA ALA A 62 12.02 13.51 -10.37
C ALA A 62 12.28 15.00 -10.60
N ASN A 63 12.10 15.46 -11.84
CA ASN A 63 12.26 16.87 -12.16
C ASN A 63 10.95 17.60 -11.85
N THR A 64 11.03 18.70 -11.10
CA THR A 64 9.89 19.60 -10.94
C THR A 64 9.85 20.60 -12.09
N GLN A 65 8.66 21.15 -12.35
CA GLN A 65 8.43 22.12 -13.43
C GLN A 65 9.24 23.42 -13.26
N ASP A 66 9.66 23.74 -12.03
CA ASP A 66 10.49 24.90 -11.69
C ASP A 66 12.00 24.60 -11.70
N GLY A 67 12.43 23.42 -12.18
CA GLY A 67 13.84 23.04 -12.35
C GLY A 67 14.53 22.60 -11.07
N ARG A 68 13.81 22.42 -9.95
CA ARG A 68 14.36 21.86 -8.72
C ARG A 68 14.50 20.34 -8.84
N ALA A 69 15.55 19.82 -8.21
CA ALA A 69 15.67 18.39 -8.01
C ALA A 69 14.65 17.95 -6.95
N SER A 70 13.80 16.99 -7.31
CA SER A 70 12.93 16.30 -6.38
C SER A 70 13.13 14.79 -6.47
N TRP A 71 12.49 14.05 -5.57
CA TRP A 71 12.53 12.59 -5.55
C TRP A 71 11.11 12.06 -5.51
N ALA A 72 10.82 11.09 -6.36
CA ALA A 72 9.61 10.30 -6.29
C ALA A 72 9.93 8.97 -5.58
N THR A 73 9.05 8.55 -4.68
CA THR A 73 9.15 7.26 -4.00
C THR A 73 7.92 6.42 -4.34
N VAL A 74 8.17 5.23 -4.87
CA VAL A 74 7.16 4.23 -5.19
C VAL A 74 7.24 3.08 -4.19
N TYR A 75 6.05 2.61 -3.80
CA TYR A 75 5.88 1.44 -2.95
C TYR A 75 5.12 0.37 -3.73
N SER A 76 5.65 -0.85 -3.75
CA SER A 76 5.08 -1.98 -4.48
C SER A 76 5.07 -3.24 -3.61
N LEU A 77 4.29 -4.23 -4.04
CA LEU A 77 4.39 -5.61 -3.56
C LEU A 77 4.89 -6.47 -4.72
N PRO A 78 5.72 -7.50 -4.48
CA PRO A 78 6.06 -8.47 -5.50
C PRO A 78 4.79 -9.19 -6.01
N ASP A 79 4.67 -9.43 -7.31
CA ASP A 79 3.47 -10.03 -7.92
C ASP A 79 3.06 -11.35 -7.24
N LYS A 80 4.05 -12.22 -6.95
CA LYS A 80 3.83 -13.48 -6.24
C LYS A 80 3.21 -13.29 -4.85
N VAL A 81 3.54 -12.20 -4.15
CA VAL A 81 2.96 -11.86 -2.85
C VAL A 81 1.52 -11.42 -3.01
N ILE A 82 1.22 -10.64 -4.06
CA ILE A 82 -0.14 -10.20 -4.38
C ILE A 82 -1.03 -11.41 -4.68
N GLU A 83 -0.60 -12.28 -5.60
CA GLU A 83 -1.33 -13.51 -5.96
C GLU A 83 -1.61 -14.38 -4.73
N THR A 84 -0.56 -14.68 -3.95
CA THR A 84 -0.68 -15.46 -2.71
C THR A 84 -1.65 -14.78 -1.74
N ALA A 85 -1.55 -13.47 -1.54
CA ALA A 85 -2.44 -12.75 -0.64
C ALA A 85 -3.90 -12.78 -1.09
N LEU A 86 -4.16 -12.64 -2.39
CA LEU A 86 -5.51 -12.70 -2.95
C LEU A 86 -6.13 -14.09 -2.82
N ASP A 87 -5.34 -15.15 -2.97
CA ASP A 87 -5.78 -16.53 -2.80
C ASP A 87 -6.02 -16.90 -1.33
N HIS A 88 -5.29 -16.27 -0.39
CA HIS A 88 -5.42 -16.49 1.06
C HIS A 88 -6.36 -15.49 1.74
N GLY A 89 -7.55 -15.25 1.19
CA GLY A 89 -8.58 -14.42 1.83
C GLY A 89 -8.52 -12.93 1.47
N GLY A 90 -7.58 -12.53 0.62
CA GLY A 90 -7.43 -11.13 0.20
C GLY A 90 -8.59 -10.63 -0.65
N ARG A 91 -9.22 -11.50 -1.45
CA ARG A 91 -10.38 -11.13 -2.28
C ARG A 91 -11.59 -10.79 -1.40
N GLU A 92 -11.90 -11.64 -0.43
CA GLU A 92 -12.98 -11.46 0.55
C GLU A 92 -12.71 -10.23 1.42
N TRP A 93 -11.45 -10.02 1.83
CA TRP A 93 -11.06 -8.82 2.56
C TRP A 93 -11.27 -7.54 1.72
N LEU A 94 -10.91 -7.56 0.43
CA LEU A 94 -11.15 -6.43 -0.48
C LEU A 94 -12.65 -6.18 -0.70
N GLU A 95 -13.44 -7.23 -0.88
CA GLU A 95 -14.90 -7.14 -1.04
C GLU A 95 -15.58 -6.55 0.19
N SER A 96 -15.17 -6.95 1.40
CA SER A 96 -15.68 -6.41 2.66
C SER A 96 -15.56 -4.87 2.73
N ARG A 97 -14.55 -4.29 2.05
CA ARG A 97 -14.35 -2.83 1.96
C ARG A 97 -15.34 -2.14 1.03
N SER A 98 -15.89 -2.85 0.05
CA SER A 98 -16.87 -2.32 -0.90
C SER A 98 -18.27 -2.26 -0.27
N VAL A 99 -18.67 -3.34 0.40
CA VAL A 99 -19.92 -3.44 1.16
C VAL A 99 -19.94 -2.42 2.29
N ALA A 100 -18.81 -2.24 2.96
CA ALA A 100 -18.64 -1.29 4.05
C ALA A 100 -18.71 0.20 3.67
N ARG A 101 -18.79 0.54 2.37
CA ARG A 101 -18.85 1.91 1.83
C ARG A 101 -20.27 2.35 1.47
N ARG A 102 -21.23 1.42 1.38
CA ARG A 102 -22.67 1.71 1.34
C ARG A 102 -23.17 2.03 2.74
#